data_AF-A0A813XF12-F1
#
_entry.id   AF-A0A813XF12-F1
#
_cell.length_a   1.000
_cell.length_b   1.000
_cell.length_c   1.000
_cell.angle_alpha   90.00
_cell.angle_beta   90.00
_cell.angle_gamma   90.00
#
_symmetry.space_group_name_H-M   'P 1'
#
loop_
_entity.id
_entity.type
_entity.pdbx_description
1 polymer ?
#
loop_
_entity_poly.entity_id
_entity_poly.type
_entity_poly.pdbx_seq_one_letter_code
_entity_poly.pdbx_strand_id
1 'polypeptide(L)'
;MSEINDQCSDTSSDLNWPIDHPMERQSQQHDRVIFENVPDQYVKGEDVTAFFSIVSDIKVNPNEDQIGLLRVGSTNIKQCLAYAPVQFNPSTTSGSTGHGIAIFPSSSLPVTDDEFYQFCYIINKTKNLGSSIPFQLNCALDDIDLLSNLPVGKTNPDGLIALADHDNDELVVIHTKRMLTEEKLRQENRQLLDRNRRLESQKDECEEKLELLEIKTKEHMDKINNDMQTLTASHKTAIDELSSRQQLETNLRSQFDACQSLCAQYKADSLQHAQRCQTLENGRTQLETEANQLRSRLAVTTQLVQDQATQITGLERQLMQSNESALTSSQRQSMLEQQMHEILVTAEKHQKTIEAQLNAYSKQVAQQTEHIVRLENTNDLLQEELASIKADNEHLKTISKHDNDLTDGLQQQLDLVLIENESTKNEMDSLRNQLDEMNAQQQAYASVTNSFEAIKTRCVKHQKSEIEAKRQLGVYKQFINDLQREIQELTERLAAGAEEYKTLSRKYAVLGRSKEMDQSYITTTVNEPVQKQEESVPSLFNTYEHRQNEPSLQASLVDIDGEVCACPMCYWEFPENMTLDAKKLHIDHHFA
;
A
#
# COMPACT_ATOMS: atom_id res chain seq x y z
N MET A 1 -2.09 13.07 58.30
CA MET A 1 -0.64 13.35 58.42
C MET A 1 -0.46 14.62 59.21
N SER A 2 0.70 14.80 59.84
CA SER A 2 0.96 15.81 60.89
C SER A 2 0.26 15.48 62.21
N GLU A 3 0.73 14.43 62.88
CA GLU A 3 0.55 14.25 64.31
C GLU A 3 1.42 15.26 65.07
N ILE A 4 0.94 15.77 66.21
CA ILE A 4 1.81 16.12 67.33
C ILE A 4 1.26 15.38 68.54
N ASN A 5 2.07 14.45 69.04
CA ASN A 5 1.85 13.71 70.27
C ASN A 5 2.40 14.55 71.43
N ASP A 6 1.74 14.52 72.58
CA ASP A 6 2.47 14.56 73.84
C ASP A 6 1.67 13.87 74.95
N GLN A 7 2.36 13.02 75.69
CA GLN A 7 1.80 12.18 76.76
C GLN A 7 2.31 12.70 78.10
N CYS A 8 1.46 12.71 79.11
CA CYS A 8 1.94 12.74 80.49
C CYS A 8 1.02 11.85 81.35
N SER A 9 1.56 10.72 81.79
CA SER A 9 0.84 9.69 82.55
C SER A 9 1.79 9.07 83.57
N ASP A 10 2.05 9.79 84.66
CA ASP A 10 2.91 9.32 85.73
C ASP A 10 2.18 8.33 86.65
N THR A 11 2.69 7.11 86.69
CA THR A 11 2.35 6.10 87.70
C THR A 11 3.32 6.24 88.87
N SER A 12 2.80 6.38 90.09
CA SER A 12 3.60 6.19 91.31
C SER A 12 2.76 5.50 92.38
N SER A 13 3.21 4.31 92.78
CA SER A 13 2.64 3.50 93.85
C SER A 13 3.66 3.35 94.97
N ASP A 14 3.16 3.37 96.20
CA ASP A 14 3.80 2.89 97.43
C ASP A 14 5.15 3.52 97.85
N LEU A 15 5.11 4.28 98.94
CA LEU A 15 6.01 4.04 100.07
C LEU A 15 5.37 4.56 101.37
N ASN A 16 5.31 3.71 102.39
CA ASN A 16 4.63 3.96 103.66
C ASN A 16 5.62 3.83 104.82
N TRP A 17 5.76 4.88 105.64
CA TRP A 17 6.15 4.77 107.05
C TRP A 17 5.38 5.82 107.87
N PRO A 18 4.86 5.47 109.07
CA PRO A 18 4.06 6.38 109.88
C PRO A 18 4.89 7.50 110.51
N ILE A 19 4.30 8.68 110.58
CA ILE A 19 4.74 9.76 111.46
C ILE A 19 3.82 9.74 112.69
N ASP A 20 4.38 9.51 113.86
CA ASP A 20 3.67 9.74 115.12
C ASP A 20 3.36 11.23 115.26
N HIS A 21 2.07 11.57 115.22
CA HIS A 21 1.58 12.88 115.61
C HIS A 21 0.73 12.74 116.86
N PRO A 22 1.11 13.37 117.99
CA PRO A 22 0.29 13.35 119.19
C PRO A 22 -1.03 14.06 118.90
N MET A 23 -2.16 13.45 119.26
CA MET A 23 -3.45 14.13 119.13
C MET A 23 -3.49 15.33 120.07
N GLU A 24 -3.37 16.52 119.49
CA GLU A 24 -3.83 17.76 120.11
C GLU A 24 -5.29 17.60 120.55
N ARG A 25 -5.67 18.26 121.65
CA ARG A 25 -7.06 18.29 122.09
C ARG A 25 -7.89 19.05 121.06
N GLN A 26 -8.60 18.32 120.19
CA GLN A 26 -9.57 18.86 119.24
C GLN A 26 -10.74 19.49 119.97
N SER A 27 -10.55 20.72 120.43
CA SER A 27 -11.59 21.57 120.97
C SER A 27 -12.45 22.11 119.83
N GLN A 28 -13.76 21.83 119.88
CA GLN A 28 -14.78 22.41 118.98
C GLN A 28 -14.61 22.09 117.48
N GLN A 29 -14.64 20.80 117.12
CA GLN A 29 -15.42 20.43 115.94
C GLN A 29 -16.90 20.41 116.38
N HIS A 30 -17.79 21.10 115.65
CA HIS A 30 -19.22 21.08 115.98
C HIS A 30 -19.76 19.64 115.91
N ASP A 31 -20.38 19.18 117.01
CA ASP A 31 -21.02 17.86 117.06
C ASP A 31 -22.08 17.76 115.97
N ARG A 32 -21.95 16.75 115.10
CA ARG A 32 -22.83 16.54 113.95
C ARG A 32 -24.04 15.66 114.32
N VAL A 33 -23.95 15.02 115.47
CA VAL A 33 -25.00 14.24 116.13
C VAL A 33 -25.16 14.77 117.55
N ILE A 34 -26.39 15.15 117.93
CA ILE A 34 -26.73 15.63 119.27
C ILE A 34 -27.52 14.54 119.98
N PHE A 35 -27.16 14.26 121.24
CA PHE A 35 -27.94 13.37 122.10
C PHE A 35 -29.06 14.15 122.78
N GLU A 36 -30.28 13.61 122.75
CA GLU A 36 -31.50 14.28 123.19
C GLU A 36 -31.97 13.66 124.52
N ASN A 37 -32.42 14.50 125.46
CA ASN A 37 -33.03 14.09 126.73
C ASN A 37 -32.22 13.07 127.56
N VAL A 38 -30.89 13.16 127.55
CA VAL A 38 -30.01 12.37 128.42
C VAL A 38 -30.15 12.89 129.86
N PRO A 39 -30.58 12.06 130.83
CA PRO A 39 -30.64 12.45 132.24
C PRO A 39 -29.26 12.35 132.91
N ASP A 40 -29.05 13.07 134.01
CA ASP A 40 -27.81 12.99 134.79
C ASP A 40 -27.59 11.59 135.41
N GLN A 41 -28.66 10.79 135.58
CA GLN A 41 -28.63 9.43 136.12
C GLN A 41 -29.62 8.51 135.39
N TYR A 42 -29.23 7.26 135.18
CA TYR A 42 -30.12 6.16 134.77
C TYR A 42 -30.30 5.14 135.91
N VAL A 43 -31.45 4.46 135.93
CA VAL A 43 -31.80 3.42 136.92
C VAL A 43 -30.93 2.18 136.73
N LYS A 44 -30.42 1.63 137.83
CA LYS A 44 -29.56 0.44 137.80
C LYS A 44 -30.36 -0.83 137.50
N GLY A 45 -29.93 -1.56 136.47
CA GLY A 45 -30.49 -2.86 136.09
C GLY A 45 -31.59 -2.82 135.03
N GLU A 46 -31.97 -1.63 134.55
CA GLU A 46 -32.86 -1.45 133.39
C GLU A 46 -32.08 -1.25 132.09
N ASP A 47 -32.75 -1.42 130.95
CA ASP A 47 -32.16 -1.22 129.62
C ASP A 47 -32.09 0.28 129.28
N VAL A 48 -30.88 0.79 129.03
CA VAL A 48 -30.64 2.22 128.83
C VAL A 48 -30.89 2.61 127.37
N THR A 49 -31.85 3.52 127.15
CA THR A 49 -32.15 4.06 125.82
C THR A 49 -31.49 5.43 125.63
N ALA A 50 -30.72 5.56 124.55
CA ALA A 50 -30.14 6.82 124.09
C ALA A 50 -30.94 7.35 122.89
N PHE A 51 -31.46 8.57 122.99
CA PHE A 51 -32.09 9.29 121.89
C PHE A 51 -31.09 10.27 121.26
N PHE A 52 -31.14 10.45 119.94
CA PHE A 52 -30.25 11.38 119.26
C PHE A 52 -30.87 11.92 117.96
N SER A 53 -30.37 13.08 117.51
CA SER A 53 -30.69 13.67 116.22
C SER A 53 -29.44 14.07 115.43
N ILE A 54 -29.56 14.03 114.11
CA ILE A 54 -28.46 14.32 113.17
C ILE A 54 -28.66 15.70 112.55
N VAL A 55 -27.72 16.61 112.82
CA VAL A 55 -27.84 18.07 112.60
C VAL A 55 -27.20 18.52 111.27
N SER A 56 -26.56 17.62 110.55
CA SER A 56 -25.95 17.89 109.25
C SER A 56 -25.95 16.64 108.38
N ASP A 57 -25.97 16.80 107.05
CA ASP A 57 -25.92 15.67 106.12
C ASP A 57 -24.67 14.79 106.36
N ILE A 58 -24.90 13.66 107.02
CA ILE A 58 -23.98 12.56 107.20
C ILE A 58 -24.56 11.40 106.40
N LYS A 59 -23.74 10.74 105.59
CA LYS A 59 -24.11 9.45 105.03
C LYS A 59 -24.08 8.40 106.14
N VAL A 60 -25.23 8.19 106.78
CA VAL A 60 -25.42 7.16 107.81
C VAL A 60 -25.60 5.78 107.19
N ASN A 61 -25.04 4.77 107.85
CA ASN A 61 -25.16 3.36 107.48
C ASN A 61 -25.80 2.62 108.68
N PRO A 62 -27.13 2.43 108.73
CA PRO A 62 -27.82 1.83 109.89
C PRO A 62 -27.34 0.43 110.30
N ASN A 63 -26.66 -0.28 109.39
CA ASN A 63 -26.10 -1.61 109.63
C ASN A 63 -24.64 -1.59 110.14
N GLU A 64 -23.99 -0.42 110.20
CA GLU A 64 -22.57 -0.26 110.55
C GLU A 64 -22.31 0.80 111.62
N ASP A 65 -23.17 1.82 111.71
CA ASP A 65 -23.11 2.88 112.71
C ASP A 65 -23.59 2.37 114.07
N GLN A 66 -22.86 2.73 115.13
CA GLN A 66 -23.10 2.25 116.49
C GLN A 66 -22.96 3.38 117.50
N ILE A 67 -23.73 3.31 118.59
CA ILE A 67 -23.51 4.16 119.75
C ILE A 67 -22.65 3.39 120.74
N GLY A 68 -21.51 3.95 121.13
CA GLY A 68 -20.65 3.42 122.17
C GLY A 68 -20.94 4.07 123.52
N LEU A 69 -21.02 3.26 124.58
CA LEU A 69 -20.99 3.75 125.96
C LEU A 69 -19.53 3.88 126.40
N LEU A 70 -19.08 5.08 126.76
CA LEU A 70 -17.68 5.38 127.07
C LEU A 70 -17.56 6.02 128.46
N ARG A 71 -16.54 5.63 129.23
CA ARG A 71 -16.18 6.31 130.48
C ARG A 71 -15.65 7.72 130.18
N VAL A 72 -16.11 8.72 130.93
CA VAL A 72 -15.62 10.11 130.79
C VAL A 72 -14.11 10.15 131.09
N GLY A 73 -13.35 10.79 130.19
CA GLY A 73 -11.88 10.85 130.25
C GLY A 73 -11.15 9.77 129.43
N SER A 74 -11.83 8.76 128.88
CA SER A 74 -11.24 7.82 127.93
C SER A 74 -10.77 8.54 126.65
N THR A 75 -9.54 8.28 126.23
CA THR A 75 -8.91 8.94 125.08
C THR A 75 -9.07 8.20 123.75
N ASN A 76 -9.72 7.03 123.74
CA ASN A 76 -9.84 6.18 122.56
C ASN A 76 -11.22 5.52 122.47
N ILE A 77 -11.86 5.62 121.30
CA ILE A 77 -13.19 5.07 120.98
C ILE A 77 -13.21 3.52 121.09
N LYS A 78 -12.05 2.86 121.05
CA LYS A 78 -11.90 1.42 121.31
C LYS A 78 -12.00 1.04 122.80
N GLN A 79 -12.20 2.01 123.71
CA GLN A 79 -12.41 1.80 125.15
C GLN A 79 -13.90 1.85 125.55
N CYS A 80 -14.84 1.87 124.59
CA CYS A 80 -16.26 1.77 124.92
C CYS A 80 -16.55 0.44 125.63
N LEU A 81 -17.35 0.52 126.69
CA LEU A 81 -17.70 -0.59 127.57
C LEU A 81 -18.82 -1.45 126.96
N ALA A 82 -19.72 -0.81 126.22
CA ALA A 82 -20.79 -1.43 125.46
C ALA A 82 -20.98 -0.71 124.11
N TYR A 83 -21.58 -1.41 123.14
CA TYR A 83 -21.99 -0.86 121.85
C TYR A 83 -23.43 -1.26 121.55
N ALA A 84 -24.28 -0.29 121.19
CA ALA A 84 -25.64 -0.51 120.74
C ALA A 84 -25.79 -0.18 119.25
N PRO A 85 -26.53 -0.98 118.46
CA PRO A 85 -26.80 -0.67 117.06
C PRO A 85 -27.76 0.52 116.93
N VAL A 86 -27.53 1.36 115.92
CA VAL A 86 -28.38 2.51 115.64
C VAL A 86 -29.69 2.09 114.96
N GLN A 87 -30.83 2.58 115.47
CA GLN A 87 -32.14 2.43 114.84
C GLN A 87 -32.72 3.81 114.50
N PHE A 88 -33.04 4.05 113.23
CA PHE A 88 -33.67 5.30 112.78
C PHE A 88 -35.20 5.18 112.76
N ASN A 89 -35.90 6.24 113.13
CA ASN A 89 -37.35 6.26 113.07
C ASN A 89 -37.84 6.27 111.59
N PRO A 90 -38.77 5.39 111.18
CA PRO A 90 -39.21 5.27 109.79
C PRO A 90 -40.10 6.42 109.29
N SER A 91 -40.32 7.45 110.11
CA SER A 91 -41.20 8.60 109.83
C SER A 91 -40.48 9.85 109.30
N THR A 92 -39.15 9.91 109.34
CA THR A 92 -38.39 11.04 108.77
C THR A 92 -38.23 10.92 107.26
N THR A 93 -39.09 11.63 106.52
CA THR A 93 -38.97 11.84 105.07
C THR A 93 -37.61 12.45 104.71
N SER A 94 -37.04 12.03 103.58
CA SER A 94 -35.73 12.50 103.10
C SER A 94 -35.67 14.03 102.96
N GLY A 95 -34.94 14.70 103.86
CA GLY A 95 -34.74 16.16 103.84
C GLY A 95 -34.77 16.85 105.21
N SER A 96 -35.18 16.16 106.29
CA SER A 96 -35.15 16.68 107.67
C SER A 96 -34.18 15.90 108.58
N THR A 97 -33.80 16.53 109.70
CA THR A 97 -32.94 15.97 110.75
C THR A 97 -33.37 14.57 111.16
N GLY A 98 -32.51 13.57 110.93
CA GLY A 98 -32.81 12.19 111.25
C GLY A 98 -32.74 11.95 112.76
N HIS A 99 -33.87 11.62 113.39
CA HIS A 99 -33.92 11.18 114.79
C HIS A 99 -33.82 9.66 114.87
N GLY A 100 -33.03 9.16 115.82
CA GLY A 100 -32.86 7.75 116.08
C GLY A 100 -32.73 7.41 117.56
N ILE A 101 -32.72 6.10 117.81
CA ILE A 101 -32.55 5.49 119.13
C ILE A 101 -31.45 4.44 119.08
N ALA A 102 -30.80 4.20 120.21
CA ALA A 102 -30.06 2.98 120.46
C ALA A 102 -30.36 2.49 121.88
N ILE A 103 -30.53 1.18 122.04
CA ILE A 103 -30.88 0.55 123.32
C ILE A 103 -29.69 -0.31 123.76
N PHE A 104 -29.17 -0.02 124.95
CA PHE A 104 -28.14 -0.79 125.62
C PHE A 104 -28.80 -1.75 126.62
N PRO A 105 -28.75 -3.08 126.39
CA PRO A 105 -29.28 -4.03 127.35
C PRO A 105 -28.59 -3.90 128.71
N SER A 106 -29.36 -3.93 129.78
CA SER A 106 -28.94 -3.99 131.18
C SER A 106 -27.79 -4.97 131.43
N SER A 107 -27.80 -6.13 130.77
CA SER A 107 -26.76 -7.17 130.83
C SER A 107 -25.41 -6.82 130.18
N SER A 108 -25.35 -5.71 129.43
CA SER A 108 -24.14 -5.15 128.82
C SER A 108 -23.59 -3.92 129.53
N LEU A 109 -24.32 -3.40 130.52
CA LEU A 109 -23.94 -2.18 131.26
C LEU A 109 -23.00 -2.51 132.43
N PRO A 110 -22.10 -1.59 132.82
CA PRO A 110 -21.35 -1.70 134.06
C PRO A 110 -22.26 -1.88 135.28
N VAL A 111 -21.97 -2.90 136.11
CA VAL A 111 -22.83 -3.26 137.25
C VAL A 111 -22.72 -2.27 138.41
N THR A 112 -21.56 -1.63 138.59
CA THR A 112 -21.33 -0.45 139.44
C THR A 112 -19.91 0.09 139.21
N ASP A 113 -19.78 1.40 139.20
CA ASP A 113 -18.86 2.19 140.04
C ASP A 113 -19.36 3.66 139.99
N ASP A 114 -18.89 4.55 140.87
CA ASP A 114 -19.31 5.97 140.94
C ASP A 114 -18.76 6.83 139.78
N GLU A 115 -18.69 6.24 138.60
CA GLU A 115 -18.06 6.79 137.40
C GLU A 115 -19.08 7.47 136.50
N PHE A 116 -18.62 8.53 135.83
CA PHE A 116 -19.40 9.20 134.80
C PHE A 116 -19.16 8.53 133.44
N TYR A 117 -20.25 8.27 132.74
CA TYR A 117 -20.28 7.72 131.40
C TYR A 117 -20.88 8.74 130.43
N GLN A 118 -20.60 8.57 129.15
CA GLN A 118 -21.19 9.34 128.05
C GLN A 118 -21.44 8.42 126.86
N PHE A 119 -22.47 8.71 126.07
CA PHE A 119 -22.65 8.12 124.76
C PHE A 119 -21.72 8.80 123.75
N CYS A 120 -21.27 8.05 122.75
CA CYS A 120 -20.53 8.57 121.59
C CYS A 120 -21.10 7.94 120.31
N TYR A 121 -21.40 8.74 119.30
CA TYR A 121 -21.90 8.24 118.01
C TYR A 121 -20.73 7.87 117.08
N ILE A 122 -20.62 6.61 116.70
CA ILE A 122 -19.43 6.04 116.06
C ILE A 122 -19.75 5.54 114.65
N ILE A 123 -19.13 6.18 113.66
CA ILE A 123 -19.13 5.73 112.26
C ILE A 123 -17.86 4.93 111.95
N ASN A 124 -18.01 3.90 111.11
CA ASN A 124 -16.92 3.04 110.60
C ASN A 124 -15.99 2.50 111.70
N LYS A 125 -16.52 2.26 112.91
CA LYS A 125 -15.81 1.74 114.10
C LYS A 125 -14.57 2.56 114.53
N THR A 126 -14.43 3.79 114.04
CA THR A 126 -13.19 4.57 114.15
C THR A 126 -13.38 6.07 114.38
N LYS A 127 -14.55 6.65 114.06
CA LYS A 127 -14.77 8.09 114.13
C LYS A 127 -15.97 8.44 115.00
N ASN A 128 -15.74 9.20 116.07
CA ASN A 128 -16.80 9.85 116.85
C ASN A 128 -17.32 11.08 116.07
N LEU A 129 -18.63 11.31 116.05
CA LEU A 129 -19.29 12.46 115.42
C LEU A 129 -20.19 13.28 116.36
N GLY A 130 -20.29 12.86 117.63
CA GLY A 130 -21.12 13.51 118.63
C GLY A 130 -21.03 12.77 119.97
N SER A 131 -20.96 13.49 121.08
CA SER A 131 -20.96 12.90 122.43
C SER A 131 -22.10 13.46 123.29
N SER A 132 -22.65 12.65 124.21
CA SER A 132 -23.62 13.16 125.18
C SER A 132 -22.96 13.98 126.29
N ILE A 133 -23.78 14.67 127.08
CA ILE A 133 -23.37 15.07 128.43
C ILE A 133 -23.04 13.83 129.29
N PRO A 134 -22.16 13.99 130.30
CA PRO A 134 -21.91 12.95 131.31
C PRO A 134 -23.17 12.56 132.11
N PHE A 135 -23.29 11.27 132.45
CA PHE A 135 -24.32 10.72 133.32
C PHE A 135 -23.78 9.56 134.17
N GLN A 136 -24.51 9.15 135.21
CA GLN A 136 -24.18 8.00 136.06
C GLN A 136 -25.17 6.82 135.88
N LEU A 137 -24.72 5.61 136.21
CA LEU A 137 -25.54 4.37 136.19
C LEU A 137 -25.88 3.90 137.61
N ASN A 138 -26.23 4.85 138.49
CA ASN A 138 -26.42 4.58 139.92
C ASN A 138 -27.55 5.44 140.52
N CYS A 139 -28.81 5.05 140.27
CA CYS A 139 -29.96 5.57 141.01
C CYS A 139 -30.72 4.40 141.65
N ALA A 140 -30.95 4.51 142.97
CA ALA A 140 -31.82 3.65 143.76
C ALA A 140 -32.99 4.50 144.30
N LEU A 141 -34.15 3.90 144.56
CA LEU A 141 -35.39 4.64 144.82
C LEU A 141 -35.44 5.39 146.17
N ASP A 142 -34.45 5.23 147.05
CA ASP A 142 -34.55 5.58 148.46
C ASP A 142 -34.12 7.03 148.81
N ASP A 143 -33.46 7.76 147.91
CA ASP A 143 -32.77 9.04 148.22
C ASP A 143 -33.61 10.34 148.02
N ILE A 144 -34.91 10.25 147.78
CA ILE A 144 -35.74 11.42 147.36
C ILE A 144 -36.56 12.07 148.51
N ASP A 145 -36.74 11.42 149.66
CA ASP A 145 -37.75 11.82 150.68
C ASP A 145 -37.20 12.71 151.83
N LEU A 146 -36.48 13.80 151.52
CA LEU A 146 -35.69 14.55 152.52
C LEU A 146 -35.86 16.09 152.55
N LEU A 147 -36.88 16.67 151.92
CA LEU A 147 -37.05 18.14 151.79
C LEU A 147 -38.45 18.72 152.11
N SER A 148 -39.21 18.14 153.05
CA SER A 148 -40.57 18.61 153.39
C SER A 148 -40.89 18.63 154.90
N ASN A 149 -40.27 19.54 155.68
CA ASN A 149 -40.53 19.62 157.14
C ASN A 149 -40.19 20.99 157.78
N LEU A 150 -41.20 21.73 158.31
CA LEU A 150 -41.34 22.15 159.74
C LEU A 150 -42.57 23.11 160.00
N PRO A 151 -43.09 23.24 161.24
CA PRO A 151 -44.39 23.89 161.52
C PRO A 151 -44.41 25.02 162.59
N VAL A 152 -45.59 25.60 162.81
CA VAL A 152 -46.01 26.47 163.94
C VAL A 152 -47.49 26.15 164.26
N GLY A 153 -48.06 26.22 165.48
CA GLY A 153 -47.56 26.57 166.82
C GLY A 153 -48.69 26.35 167.88
N LYS A 154 -48.53 26.82 169.12
CA LYS A 154 -49.55 26.71 170.22
C LYS A 154 -49.45 27.84 171.26
N THR A 155 -50.55 28.18 171.92
CA THR A 155 -50.59 28.93 173.21
C THR A 155 -51.80 28.52 174.06
N ASN A 156 -51.61 28.33 175.37
CA ASN A 156 -52.67 28.13 176.38
C ASN A 156 -52.57 29.23 177.47
N PRO A 157 -53.67 29.60 178.17
CA PRO A 157 -53.63 30.49 179.33
C PRO A 157 -54.02 29.83 180.67
N ASP A 158 -53.29 30.18 181.73
CA ASP A 158 -53.68 30.17 183.15
C ASP A 158 -53.30 31.55 183.71
N GLY A 159 -53.88 32.10 184.78
CA GLY A 159 -54.83 31.54 185.75
C GLY A 159 -54.28 31.69 187.17
N LEU A 160 -54.85 32.59 188.01
CA LEU A 160 -54.55 32.66 189.45
C LEU A 160 -55.64 33.40 190.25
N ILE A 161 -55.68 33.14 191.56
CA ILE A 161 -56.86 33.29 192.44
C ILE A 161 -56.60 34.33 193.56
N ALA A 162 -57.68 34.89 194.13
CA ALA A 162 -57.64 35.85 195.23
C ALA A 162 -57.42 35.20 196.61
N LEU A 163 -56.94 36.00 197.57
CA LEU A 163 -57.02 35.76 199.01
C LEU A 163 -57.56 37.01 199.71
N ALA A 164 -58.21 36.83 200.85
CA ALA A 164 -59.04 37.84 201.51
C ALA A 164 -58.65 38.07 202.99
N ASP A 165 -59.21 39.14 203.54
CA ASP A 165 -59.48 39.44 204.95
C ASP A 165 -58.35 39.31 205.99
N HIS A 166 -57.85 40.46 206.45
CA HIS A 166 -57.68 40.73 207.89
C HIS A 166 -57.86 42.25 208.16
N ASP A 167 -58.84 42.58 209.01
CA ASP A 167 -59.41 43.93 209.14
C ASP A 167 -58.56 44.99 209.88
N ASN A 168 -59.01 46.24 209.72
CA ASN A 168 -58.77 47.44 210.54
C ASN A 168 -57.51 48.30 210.34
N ASP A 169 -56.44 47.84 209.68
CA ASP A 169 -55.44 48.75 209.09
C ASP A 169 -55.73 49.07 207.60
N GLU A 170 -56.69 48.37 207.00
CA GLU A 170 -56.79 48.32 205.53
C GLU A 170 -57.35 49.58 204.86
N LEU A 171 -58.03 50.51 205.55
CA LEU A 171 -58.71 51.62 204.86
C LEU A 171 -57.74 52.59 204.14
N VAL A 172 -56.59 52.87 204.75
CA VAL A 172 -55.52 53.65 204.11
C VAL A 172 -54.88 52.83 202.99
N VAL A 173 -54.61 51.55 203.24
CA VAL A 173 -54.02 50.62 202.27
C VAL A 173 -54.92 50.44 201.05
N ILE A 174 -56.24 50.40 201.21
CA ILE A 174 -57.24 50.32 200.13
C ILE A 174 -57.23 51.61 199.31
N HIS A 175 -57.11 52.79 199.93
CA HIS A 175 -57.00 54.04 199.19
C HIS A 175 -55.70 54.10 198.38
N THR A 176 -54.56 53.75 198.98
CA THR A 176 -53.26 53.66 198.29
C THR A 176 -53.24 52.58 197.20
N LYS A 177 -53.79 51.39 197.46
CA LYS A 177 -53.92 50.26 196.52
C LYS A 177 -54.85 50.62 195.37
N ARG A 178 -55.97 51.31 195.63
CA ARG A 178 -56.85 51.88 194.58
C ARG A 178 -56.08 52.86 193.72
N MET A 179 -55.42 53.87 194.30
CA MET A 179 -54.62 54.84 193.53
C MET A 179 -53.52 54.16 192.72
N LEU A 180 -52.83 53.15 193.27
CA LEU A 180 -51.83 52.36 192.54
C LEU A 180 -52.43 51.54 191.40
N THR A 181 -53.61 50.93 191.56
CA THR A 181 -54.31 50.25 190.46
C THR A 181 -54.86 51.22 189.43
N GLU A 182 -55.32 52.40 189.84
CA GLU A 182 -55.86 53.43 188.95
C GLU A 182 -54.74 54.09 188.13
N GLU A 183 -53.56 54.32 188.73
CA GLU A 183 -52.39 54.83 188.01
C GLU A 183 -51.73 53.75 187.14
N LYS A 184 -51.77 52.46 187.54
CA LYS A 184 -51.44 51.34 186.64
C LYS A 184 -52.38 51.30 185.44
N LEU A 185 -53.70 51.40 185.65
CA LEU A 185 -54.68 51.47 184.57
C LEU A 185 -54.47 52.72 183.69
N ARG A 186 -54.08 53.88 184.24
CA ARG A 186 -53.66 55.03 183.43
C ARG A 186 -52.37 54.76 182.66
N GLN A 187 -51.39 54.05 183.25
CA GLN A 187 -50.14 53.68 182.58
C GLN A 187 -50.38 52.69 181.44
N GLU A 188 -51.18 51.66 181.66
CA GLU A 188 -51.60 50.68 180.66
C GLU A 188 -52.44 51.34 179.55
N ASN A 189 -53.39 52.23 179.87
CA ASN A 189 -54.11 52.99 178.85
C ASN A 189 -53.20 53.91 178.03
N ARG A 190 -52.20 54.58 178.65
CA ARG A 190 -51.19 55.36 177.91
C ARG A 190 -50.36 54.46 176.99
N GLN A 191 -49.91 53.30 177.48
CA GLN A 191 -49.18 52.31 176.68
C GLN A 191 -50.02 51.72 175.54
N LEU A 192 -51.31 51.47 175.74
CA LEU A 192 -52.23 50.99 174.72
C LEU A 192 -52.53 52.07 173.67
N LEU A 193 -52.71 53.34 174.08
CA LEU A 193 -52.85 54.45 173.15
C LEU A 193 -51.59 54.65 172.30
N ASP A 194 -50.40 54.59 172.89
CA ASP A 194 -49.14 54.70 172.14
C ASP A 194 -48.84 53.45 171.31
N ARG A 195 -49.31 52.26 171.71
CA ARG A 195 -49.28 51.05 170.88
C ARG A 195 -50.23 51.17 169.69
N ASN A 196 -51.46 51.65 169.90
CA ASN A 196 -52.43 51.84 168.84
C ASN A 196 -51.93 52.88 167.82
N ARG A 197 -51.41 54.03 168.27
CA ARG A 197 -50.76 55.02 167.39
C ARG A 197 -49.63 54.44 166.54
N ARG A 198 -48.82 53.52 167.11
CA ARG A 198 -47.77 52.82 166.34
C ARG A 198 -48.35 51.85 165.33
N LEU A 199 -49.38 51.09 165.69
CA LEU A 199 -50.05 50.15 164.78
C LEU A 199 -50.81 50.88 163.66
N GLU A 200 -51.41 52.02 163.96
CA GLU A 200 -52.10 52.91 163.02
C GLU A 200 -51.08 53.52 162.04
N SER A 201 -49.98 54.10 162.55
CA SER A 201 -48.86 54.54 161.71
C SER A 201 -48.22 53.42 160.87
N GLN A 202 -48.17 52.18 161.37
CA GLN A 202 -47.66 51.03 160.62
C GLN A 202 -48.64 50.52 159.56
N LYS A 203 -49.95 50.58 159.83
CA LYS A 203 -51.00 50.31 158.85
C LYS A 203 -50.90 51.32 157.70
N ASP A 204 -50.84 52.61 158.01
CA ASP A 204 -50.79 53.67 157.01
C ASP A 204 -49.48 53.57 156.17
N GLU A 205 -48.34 53.27 156.80
CA GLU A 205 -47.06 52.99 156.11
C GLU A 205 -47.12 51.71 155.24
N CYS A 206 -47.95 50.73 155.59
CA CYS A 206 -48.20 49.54 154.77
C CYS A 206 -49.16 49.79 153.61
N GLU A 207 -50.17 50.64 153.81
CA GLU A 207 -51.13 51.03 152.76
C GLU A 207 -50.43 51.89 151.69
N GLU A 208 -49.63 52.89 152.06
CA GLU A 208 -48.82 53.68 151.11
C GLU A 208 -47.87 52.79 150.28
N LYS A 209 -47.23 51.79 150.92
CA LYS A 209 -46.38 50.83 150.22
C LYS A 209 -47.16 49.91 149.28
N LEU A 210 -48.40 49.57 149.63
CA LEU A 210 -49.26 48.73 148.80
C LEU A 210 -49.71 49.52 147.56
N GLU A 211 -50.21 50.74 147.71
CA GLU A 211 -50.54 51.63 146.59
C GLU A 211 -49.33 51.85 145.66
N LEU A 212 -48.14 52.10 146.22
CA LEU A 212 -46.91 52.27 145.44
C LEU A 212 -46.50 51.00 144.68
N LEU A 213 -46.81 49.80 145.21
CA LEU A 213 -46.57 48.52 144.53
C LEU A 213 -47.64 48.23 143.46
N GLU A 214 -48.90 48.61 143.67
CA GLU A 214 -49.95 48.52 142.64
C GLU A 214 -49.66 49.45 141.45
N ILE A 215 -49.20 50.68 141.71
CA ILE A 215 -48.76 51.61 140.66
C ILE A 215 -47.59 51.00 139.87
N LYS A 216 -46.53 50.55 140.54
CA LYS A 216 -45.35 49.97 139.87
C LYS A 216 -45.65 48.69 139.11
N THR A 217 -46.48 47.80 139.66
CA THR A 217 -46.86 46.56 138.95
C THR A 217 -47.71 46.86 137.71
N LYS A 218 -48.58 47.88 137.77
CA LYS A 218 -49.29 48.39 136.59
C LYS A 218 -48.34 49.01 135.56
N GLU A 219 -47.42 49.88 135.96
CA GLU A 219 -46.40 50.45 135.06
C GLU A 219 -45.56 49.36 134.37
N HIS A 220 -45.16 48.31 135.11
CA HIS A 220 -44.46 47.15 134.56
C HIS A 220 -45.34 46.35 133.58
N MET A 221 -46.62 46.12 133.89
CA MET A 221 -47.56 45.43 133.00
C MET A 221 -47.82 46.22 131.71
N ASP A 222 -48.06 47.53 131.81
CA ASP A 222 -48.25 48.41 130.65
C ASP A 222 -46.97 48.47 129.80
N LYS A 223 -45.78 48.50 130.41
CA LYS A 223 -44.52 48.37 129.67
C LYS A 223 -44.39 47.02 128.96
N ILE A 224 -44.59 45.90 129.66
CA ILE A 224 -44.50 44.55 129.07
C ILE A 224 -45.49 44.39 127.90
N ASN A 225 -46.70 44.96 128.01
CA ASN A 225 -47.69 44.96 126.95
C ASN A 225 -47.23 45.76 125.71
N ASN A 226 -46.64 46.95 125.91
CA ASN A 226 -46.07 47.74 124.81
C ASN A 226 -44.85 47.07 124.15
N ASP A 227 -43.95 46.50 124.96
CA ASP A 227 -42.79 45.74 124.48
C ASP A 227 -43.24 44.49 123.69
N MET A 228 -44.29 43.79 124.16
CA MET A 228 -44.89 42.65 123.46
C MET A 228 -45.57 43.05 122.13
N GLN A 229 -46.32 44.17 122.10
CA GLN A 229 -46.98 44.66 120.90
C GLN A 229 -45.97 45.10 119.82
N THR A 230 -44.91 45.81 120.22
CA THR A 230 -43.85 46.24 119.30
C THR A 230 -43.04 45.05 118.77
N LEU A 231 -42.71 44.07 119.63
CA LEU A 231 -42.08 42.82 119.20
C LEU A 231 -42.98 42.01 118.25
N THR A 232 -44.28 41.93 118.51
CA THR A 232 -45.27 41.25 117.65
C THR A 232 -45.37 41.92 116.27
N ALA A 233 -45.39 43.26 116.23
CA ALA A 233 -45.39 44.01 114.98
C ALA A 233 -44.10 43.79 114.18
N SER A 234 -42.93 43.83 114.86
CA SER A 234 -41.62 43.58 114.25
C SER A 234 -41.50 42.16 113.68
N HIS A 235 -41.95 41.15 114.44
CA HIS A 235 -41.98 39.77 114.00
C HIS A 235 -42.90 39.57 112.79
N LYS A 236 -44.06 40.23 112.75
CA LYS A 236 -44.93 40.22 111.57
C LYS A 236 -44.24 40.81 110.34
N THR A 237 -43.61 41.99 110.46
CA THR A 237 -42.87 42.58 109.32
C THR A 237 -41.72 41.68 108.85
N ALA A 238 -41.04 40.97 109.75
CA ALA A 238 -39.99 40.01 109.38
C ALA A 238 -40.55 38.79 108.61
N ILE A 239 -41.75 38.30 108.97
CA ILE A 239 -42.46 37.24 108.22
C ILE A 239 -42.87 37.73 106.82
N ASP A 240 -43.44 38.93 106.72
CA ASP A 240 -43.88 39.51 105.46
C ASP A 240 -42.68 39.78 104.52
N GLU A 241 -41.55 40.26 105.05
CA GLU A 241 -40.27 40.40 104.33
C GLU A 241 -39.67 39.06 103.88
N LEU A 242 -39.64 38.05 104.76
CA LEU A 242 -39.08 36.73 104.45
C LEU A 242 -39.92 36.01 103.39
N SER A 243 -41.24 36.11 103.47
CA SER A 243 -42.17 35.62 102.45
C SER A 243 -41.94 36.31 101.09
N SER A 244 -41.74 37.63 101.10
CA SER A 244 -41.43 38.41 99.90
C SER A 244 -40.08 38.01 99.29
N ARG A 245 -39.06 37.71 100.12
CA ARG A 245 -37.76 37.19 99.67
C ARG A 245 -37.88 35.80 99.04
N GLN A 246 -38.65 34.89 99.63
CA GLN A 246 -38.89 33.55 99.06
C GLN A 246 -39.62 33.62 97.71
N GLN A 247 -40.58 34.54 97.54
CA GLN A 247 -41.22 34.80 96.24
C GLN A 247 -40.25 35.37 95.21
N LEU A 248 -39.34 36.27 95.61
CA LEU A 248 -38.30 36.78 94.72
C LEU A 248 -37.27 35.71 94.34
N GLU A 249 -36.84 34.88 95.30
CA GLU A 249 -35.89 33.79 95.08
C GLU A 249 -36.44 32.72 94.12
N THR A 250 -37.69 32.28 94.34
CA THR A 250 -38.36 31.33 93.43
C THR A 250 -38.58 31.90 92.03
N ASN A 251 -38.89 33.19 91.91
CA ASN A 251 -38.97 33.89 90.63
C ASN A 251 -37.59 33.91 89.92
N LEU A 252 -36.54 34.41 90.60
CA LEU A 252 -35.17 34.42 90.08
C LEU A 252 -34.66 33.02 89.70
N ARG A 253 -35.02 31.99 90.48
CA ARG A 253 -34.71 30.59 90.19
C ARG A 253 -35.36 30.14 88.88
N SER A 254 -36.66 30.38 88.71
CA SER A 254 -37.37 30.04 87.46
C SER A 254 -36.83 30.80 86.24
N GLN A 255 -36.41 32.06 86.41
CA GLN A 255 -35.72 32.82 85.34
C GLN A 255 -34.34 32.22 85.02
N PHE A 256 -33.56 31.84 86.03
CA PHE A 256 -32.27 31.18 85.84
C PHE A 256 -32.42 29.83 85.12
N ASP A 257 -33.36 28.99 85.54
CA ASP A 257 -33.61 27.68 84.92
C ASP A 257 -34.15 27.83 83.48
N ALA A 258 -34.95 28.86 83.20
CA ALA A 258 -35.37 29.21 81.84
C ALA A 258 -34.19 29.69 80.97
N CYS A 259 -33.31 30.55 81.49
CA CYS A 259 -32.07 30.96 80.81
C CYS A 259 -31.15 29.76 80.56
N GLN A 260 -31.00 28.85 81.53
CA GLN A 260 -30.20 27.64 81.39
C GLN A 260 -30.75 26.72 80.28
N SER A 261 -32.07 26.55 80.22
CA SER A 261 -32.75 25.81 79.14
C SER A 261 -32.52 26.44 77.77
N LEU A 262 -32.64 27.78 77.66
CA LEU A 262 -32.40 28.51 76.42
C LEU A 262 -30.93 28.43 75.97
N CYS A 263 -29.96 28.50 76.90
CA CYS A 263 -28.55 28.28 76.61
C CYS A 263 -28.26 26.83 76.17
N ALA A 264 -28.94 25.84 76.74
CA ALA A 264 -28.83 24.44 76.31
C ALA A 264 -29.41 24.25 74.89
N GLN A 265 -30.55 24.88 74.58
CA GLN A 265 -31.14 24.88 73.24
C GLN A 265 -30.19 25.52 72.22
N TYR A 266 -29.71 26.75 72.44
CA TYR A 266 -28.78 27.39 71.50
C TYR A 266 -27.49 26.58 71.28
N LYS A 267 -27.01 25.85 72.29
CA LYS A 267 -25.87 24.95 72.16
C LYS A 267 -26.19 23.72 71.30
N ALA A 268 -27.39 23.17 71.40
CA ALA A 268 -27.86 22.07 70.56
C ALA A 268 -28.08 22.53 69.10
N ASP A 269 -28.77 23.66 68.91
CA ASP A 269 -29.01 24.26 67.59
C ASP A 269 -27.68 24.61 66.89
N SER A 270 -26.72 25.19 67.62
CA SER A 270 -25.37 25.48 67.12
C SER A 270 -24.62 24.21 66.67
N LEU A 271 -24.70 23.13 67.44
CA LEU A 271 -24.11 21.84 67.06
C LEU A 271 -24.80 21.23 65.83
N GLN A 272 -26.13 21.31 65.73
CA GLN A 272 -26.88 20.85 64.56
C GLN A 272 -26.54 21.67 63.31
N HIS A 273 -26.37 22.99 63.44
CA HIS A 273 -25.91 23.86 62.37
C HIS A 273 -24.48 23.50 61.92
N ALA A 274 -23.56 23.25 62.85
CA ALA A 274 -22.20 22.81 62.53
C ALA A 274 -22.18 21.46 61.77
N GLN A 275 -22.95 20.47 62.23
CA GLN A 275 -23.11 19.18 61.54
C GLN A 275 -23.72 19.35 60.13
N ARG A 276 -24.69 20.24 59.97
CA ARG A 276 -25.28 20.57 58.66
C ARG A 276 -24.28 21.24 57.73
N CYS A 277 -23.47 22.17 58.23
CA CYS A 277 -22.37 22.79 57.47
C CYS A 277 -21.36 21.73 57.01
N GLN A 278 -20.86 20.88 57.91
CA GLN A 278 -19.94 19.79 57.58
C GLN A 278 -20.53 18.83 56.52
N THR A 279 -21.82 18.51 56.62
CA THR A 279 -22.53 17.68 55.63
C THR A 279 -22.58 18.35 54.25
N LEU A 280 -22.85 19.66 54.20
CA LEU A 280 -22.87 20.45 52.96
C LEU A 280 -21.47 20.63 52.37
N GLU A 281 -20.44 20.78 53.20
CA GLU A 281 -19.04 20.84 52.77
C GLU A 281 -18.57 19.52 52.16
N ASN A 282 -18.89 18.39 52.80
CA ASN A 282 -18.63 17.06 52.26
C ASN A 282 -19.36 16.84 50.92
N GLY A 283 -20.64 17.23 50.83
CA GLY A 283 -21.38 17.16 49.56
C GLY A 283 -20.78 18.06 48.47
N ARG A 284 -20.31 19.26 48.83
CA ARG A 284 -19.64 20.17 47.90
C ARG A 284 -18.33 19.59 47.37
N THR A 285 -17.48 19.01 48.21
CA THR A 285 -16.22 18.41 47.76
C THR A 285 -16.46 17.18 46.88
N GLN A 286 -17.48 16.37 47.17
CA GLN A 286 -17.89 15.27 46.28
C GLN A 286 -18.29 15.78 44.89
N LEU A 287 -19.21 16.75 44.80
CA LEU A 287 -19.64 17.36 43.54
C LEU A 287 -18.48 18.03 42.79
N GLU A 288 -17.53 18.64 43.50
CA GLU A 288 -16.33 19.23 42.92
C GLU A 288 -15.38 18.17 42.33
N THR A 289 -15.21 17.02 43.01
CA THR A 289 -14.45 15.90 42.44
C THR A 289 -15.13 15.28 41.22
N GLU A 290 -16.46 15.11 41.23
CA GLU A 290 -17.21 14.62 40.07
C GLU A 290 -17.13 15.59 38.89
N ALA A 291 -17.32 16.90 39.12
CA ALA A 291 -17.18 17.93 38.09
C ALA A 291 -15.78 17.94 37.48
N ASN A 292 -14.73 17.72 38.27
CA ASN A 292 -13.35 17.63 37.78
C ASN A 292 -13.10 16.33 36.99
N GLN A 293 -13.67 15.19 37.41
CA GLN A 293 -13.64 13.95 36.61
C GLN A 293 -14.36 14.10 35.27
N LEU A 294 -15.54 14.73 35.26
CA LEU A 294 -16.31 15.00 34.04
C LEU A 294 -15.56 15.96 33.10
N ARG A 295 -14.92 17.02 33.63
CA ARG A 295 -14.05 17.92 32.86
C ARG A 295 -12.86 17.18 32.25
N SER A 296 -12.20 16.31 33.01
CA SER A 296 -11.07 15.50 32.53
C SER A 296 -11.51 14.54 31.41
N ARG A 297 -12.63 13.83 31.59
CA ARG A 297 -13.21 12.97 30.54
C ARG A 297 -13.58 13.76 29.29
N LEU A 298 -14.19 14.93 29.46
CA LEU A 298 -14.60 15.79 28.34
C LEU A 298 -13.38 16.27 27.55
N ALA A 299 -12.32 16.73 28.23
CA ALA A 299 -11.07 17.13 27.58
C ALA A 299 -10.42 15.97 26.77
N VAL A 300 -10.41 14.75 27.31
CA VAL A 300 -9.93 13.56 26.58
C VAL A 300 -10.80 13.28 25.34
N THR A 301 -12.14 13.38 25.44
CA THR A 301 -13.00 13.22 24.26
C THR A 301 -12.85 14.33 23.24
N THR A 302 -12.62 15.58 23.66
CA THR A 302 -12.34 16.71 22.76
C THR A 302 -11.02 16.49 22.00
N GLN A 303 -9.96 16.06 22.70
CA GLN A 303 -8.70 15.73 22.05
C GLN A 303 -8.87 14.57 21.04
N LEU A 304 -9.56 13.49 21.42
CA LEU A 304 -9.82 12.36 20.53
C LEU A 304 -10.60 12.77 19.26
N VAL A 305 -11.62 13.62 19.40
CA VAL A 305 -12.39 14.15 18.25
C VAL A 305 -11.51 15.05 17.37
N GLN A 306 -10.62 15.84 17.96
CA GLN A 306 -9.71 16.69 17.21
C GLN A 306 -8.61 15.88 16.50
N ASP A 307 -8.06 14.85 17.14
CA ASP A 307 -7.13 13.89 16.52
C ASP A 307 -7.81 13.18 15.34
N GLN A 308 -9.02 12.67 15.54
CA GLN A 308 -9.84 12.06 14.47
C GLN A 308 -10.11 13.04 13.32
N ALA A 309 -10.43 14.31 13.60
CA ALA A 309 -10.61 15.31 12.56
C ALA A 309 -9.32 15.54 11.75
N THR A 310 -8.15 15.62 12.40
CA THR A 310 -6.87 15.74 11.66
C THR A 310 -6.54 14.49 10.83
N GLN A 311 -6.90 13.29 11.29
CA GLN A 311 -6.78 12.06 10.51
C GLN A 311 -7.69 12.06 9.28
N ILE A 312 -8.95 12.48 9.43
CA ILE A 312 -9.91 12.62 8.31
C ILE A 312 -9.35 13.59 7.27
N THR A 313 -8.94 14.80 7.65
CA THR A 313 -8.33 15.77 6.72
C THR A 313 -7.01 15.28 6.11
N GLY A 314 -6.28 14.39 6.79
CA GLY A 314 -5.12 13.70 6.23
C GLY A 314 -5.52 12.71 5.12
N LEU A 315 -6.54 11.88 5.37
CA LEU A 315 -7.06 10.89 4.42
C LEU A 315 -7.74 11.57 3.21
N GLU A 316 -8.52 12.63 3.43
CA GLU A 316 -9.12 13.45 2.37
C GLU A 316 -8.06 14.01 1.41
N ARG A 317 -6.93 14.49 1.95
CA ARG A 317 -5.80 14.98 1.15
C ARG A 317 -5.12 13.86 0.35
N GLN A 318 -4.93 12.69 0.95
CA GLN A 318 -4.38 11.52 0.26
C GLN A 318 -5.31 11.04 -0.86
N LEU A 319 -6.63 11.00 -0.61
CA LEU A 319 -7.65 10.65 -1.60
C LEU A 319 -7.66 11.66 -2.76
N MET A 320 -7.58 12.95 -2.46
CA MET A 320 -7.50 14.03 -3.45
C MET A 320 -6.27 13.88 -4.35
N GLN A 321 -5.07 13.70 -3.75
CA GLN A 321 -3.82 13.48 -4.50
C GLN A 321 -3.86 12.20 -5.35
N SER A 322 -4.42 11.11 -4.80
CA SER A 322 -4.60 9.86 -5.53
C SER A 322 -5.54 10.06 -6.73
N ASN A 323 -6.67 10.73 -6.54
CA ASN A 323 -7.64 11.01 -7.60
C ASN A 323 -7.10 11.96 -8.68
N GLU A 324 -6.33 12.97 -8.30
CA GLU A 324 -5.64 13.88 -9.23
C GLU A 324 -4.57 13.14 -10.07
N SER A 325 -3.79 12.25 -9.43
CA SER A 325 -2.84 11.39 -10.15
C SER A 325 -3.53 10.40 -11.09
N ALA A 326 -4.67 9.83 -10.69
CA ALA A 326 -5.48 8.94 -11.52
C ALA A 326 -6.10 9.68 -12.71
N LEU A 327 -6.59 10.91 -12.51
CA LEU A 327 -7.09 11.78 -13.58
C LEU A 327 -5.98 12.12 -14.58
N THR A 328 -4.78 12.45 -14.10
CA THR A 328 -3.62 12.74 -14.95
C THR A 328 -3.16 11.49 -15.73
N SER A 329 -3.19 10.31 -15.08
CA SER A 329 -2.91 9.04 -15.74
C SER A 329 -3.96 8.68 -16.80
N SER A 330 -5.24 8.94 -16.53
CA SER A 330 -6.35 8.72 -17.48
C SER A 330 -6.25 9.65 -18.69
N GLN A 331 -5.96 10.95 -18.48
CA GLN A 331 -5.69 11.89 -19.57
C GLN A 331 -4.48 11.46 -20.42
N ARG A 332 -3.40 10.99 -19.78
CA ARG A 332 -2.23 10.44 -20.47
C ARG A 332 -2.57 9.18 -21.26
N GLN A 333 -3.37 8.28 -20.71
CA GLN A 333 -3.85 7.07 -21.42
C GLN A 333 -4.67 7.45 -22.65
N SER A 334 -5.65 8.36 -22.50
CA SER A 334 -6.48 8.82 -23.63
C SER A 334 -5.65 9.48 -24.74
N MET A 335 -4.62 10.25 -24.40
CA MET A 335 -3.67 10.81 -25.37
C MET A 335 -2.89 9.71 -26.12
N LEU A 336 -2.44 8.66 -25.41
CA LEU A 336 -1.73 7.53 -26.02
C LEU A 336 -2.66 6.67 -26.90
N GLU A 337 -3.91 6.48 -26.49
CA GLU A 337 -4.95 5.82 -27.29
C GLU A 337 -5.26 6.61 -28.58
N GLN A 338 -5.33 7.94 -28.50
CA GLN A 338 -5.49 8.80 -29.67
C GLN A 338 -4.29 8.72 -30.61
N GLN A 339 -3.05 8.75 -30.08
CA GLN A 339 -1.83 8.56 -30.88
C GLN A 339 -1.78 7.17 -31.53
N MET A 340 -2.16 6.11 -30.82
CA MET A 340 -2.26 4.76 -31.40
C MET A 340 -3.31 4.69 -32.50
N HIS A 341 -4.46 5.35 -32.33
CA HIS A 341 -5.49 5.40 -33.37
C HIS A 341 -5.01 6.13 -34.63
N GLU A 342 -4.30 7.26 -34.49
CA GLU A 342 -3.69 7.98 -35.60
C GLU A 342 -2.60 7.15 -36.32
N ILE A 343 -1.77 6.43 -35.57
CA ILE A 343 -0.78 5.48 -36.12
C ILE A 343 -1.48 4.34 -36.87
N LEU A 344 -2.58 3.79 -36.36
CA LEU A 344 -3.35 2.74 -37.04
C LEU A 344 -3.99 3.24 -38.34
N VAL A 345 -4.62 4.41 -38.32
CA VAL A 345 -5.25 5.01 -39.52
C VAL A 345 -4.22 5.39 -40.59
N THR A 346 -3.05 5.90 -40.18
CA THR A 346 -1.95 6.18 -41.12
C THR A 346 -1.31 4.91 -41.67
N ALA A 347 -1.14 3.87 -40.85
CA ALA A 347 -0.68 2.55 -41.30
C ALA A 347 -1.68 1.90 -42.28
N GLU A 348 -2.98 1.93 -42.00
CA GLU A 348 -4.03 1.41 -42.91
C GLU A 348 -4.03 2.16 -44.25
N LYS A 349 -3.86 3.49 -44.22
CA LYS A 349 -3.73 4.32 -45.43
C LYS A 349 -2.47 3.96 -46.24
N HIS A 350 -1.34 3.70 -45.57
CA HIS A 350 -0.12 3.24 -46.24
C HIS A 350 -0.29 1.82 -46.81
N GLN A 351 -0.90 0.89 -46.08
CA GLN A 351 -1.24 -0.45 -46.57
C GLN A 351 -2.08 -0.37 -47.84
N LYS A 352 -3.19 0.36 -47.83
CA LYS A 352 -4.05 0.56 -49.02
C LYS A 352 -3.31 1.20 -50.20
N THR A 353 -2.31 2.04 -49.93
CA THR A 353 -1.44 2.62 -50.97
C THR A 353 -0.50 1.58 -51.57
N ILE A 354 0.11 0.72 -50.74
CA ILE A 354 0.98 -0.38 -51.17
C ILE A 354 0.17 -1.46 -51.91
N GLU A 355 -1.03 -1.79 -51.45
CA GLU A 355 -1.97 -2.68 -52.15
C GLU A 355 -2.34 -2.13 -53.53
N ALA A 356 -2.60 -0.83 -53.66
CA ALA A 356 -2.85 -0.20 -54.96
C ALA A 356 -1.62 -0.28 -55.90
N GLN A 357 -0.41 -0.09 -55.37
CA GLN A 357 0.84 -0.24 -56.12
C GLN A 357 1.09 -1.69 -56.55
N LEU A 358 0.91 -2.67 -55.65
CA LEU A 358 1.01 -4.10 -55.97
C LEU A 358 0.01 -4.53 -57.04
N ASN A 359 -1.23 -4.02 -56.99
CA ASN A 359 -2.24 -4.26 -58.02
C ASN A 359 -1.87 -3.61 -59.37
N ALA A 360 -1.18 -2.46 -59.37
CA ALA A 360 -0.68 -1.84 -60.59
C ALA A 360 0.49 -2.65 -61.20
N TYR A 361 1.47 -3.05 -60.39
CA TYR A 361 2.56 -3.91 -60.85
C TYR A 361 2.08 -5.29 -61.31
N SER A 362 1.11 -5.89 -60.62
CA SER A 362 0.49 -7.16 -61.03
C SER A 362 -0.15 -7.07 -62.44
N LYS A 363 -0.86 -5.97 -62.73
CA LYS A 363 -1.39 -5.69 -64.08
C LYS A 363 -0.27 -5.49 -65.12
N GLN A 364 0.80 -4.78 -64.76
CA GLN A 364 1.95 -4.59 -65.65
C GLN A 364 2.66 -5.92 -65.97
N VAL A 365 2.86 -6.78 -64.97
CA VAL A 365 3.42 -8.13 -65.16
C VAL A 365 2.50 -8.96 -66.05
N ALA A 366 1.19 -8.97 -65.83
CA ALA A 366 0.25 -9.68 -66.69
C ALA A 366 0.29 -9.20 -68.16
N GLN A 367 0.41 -7.89 -68.40
CA GLN A 367 0.59 -7.32 -69.75
C GLN A 367 1.93 -7.73 -70.38
N GLN A 368 3.02 -7.81 -69.59
CA GLN A 368 4.32 -8.28 -70.07
C GLN A 368 4.28 -9.79 -70.37
N THR A 369 3.63 -10.61 -69.54
CA THR A 369 3.41 -12.04 -69.82
C THR A 369 2.60 -12.24 -71.09
N GLU A 370 1.53 -11.47 -71.31
CA GLU A 370 0.77 -11.53 -72.56
C GLU A 370 1.63 -11.14 -73.78
N HIS A 371 2.49 -10.13 -73.64
CA HIS A 371 3.43 -9.74 -74.71
C HIS A 371 4.49 -10.82 -74.97
N ILE A 372 4.98 -11.52 -73.94
CA ILE A 372 5.91 -12.65 -74.10
C ILE A 372 5.21 -13.78 -74.85
N VAL A 373 3.99 -14.17 -74.45
CA VAL A 373 3.22 -15.22 -75.14
C VAL A 373 2.96 -14.85 -76.61
N ARG A 374 2.70 -13.59 -76.94
CA ARG A 374 2.59 -13.16 -78.35
C ARG A 374 3.92 -13.33 -79.11
N LEU A 375 5.05 -12.97 -78.50
CA LEU A 375 6.38 -13.14 -79.10
C LEU A 375 6.74 -14.62 -79.29
N GLU A 376 6.44 -15.48 -78.32
CA GLU A 376 6.61 -16.94 -78.39
C GLU A 376 5.83 -17.51 -79.58
N ASN A 377 4.53 -17.21 -79.69
CA ASN A 377 3.71 -17.63 -80.85
C ASN A 377 4.28 -17.16 -82.21
N THR A 378 4.81 -15.93 -82.30
CA THR A 378 5.45 -15.47 -83.55
C THR A 378 6.79 -16.17 -83.83
N ASN A 379 7.52 -16.56 -82.80
CA ASN A 379 8.80 -17.26 -82.93
C ASN A 379 8.58 -18.74 -83.32
N ASP A 380 7.49 -19.35 -82.87
CA ASP A 380 7.06 -20.70 -83.29
C ASP A 380 6.65 -20.72 -84.77
N LEU A 381 5.88 -19.72 -85.24
CA LEU A 381 5.59 -19.56 -86.69
C LEU A 381 6.88 -19.42 -87.52
N LEU A 382 7.81 -18.58 -87.09
CA LEU A 382 9.09 -18.39 -87.79
C LEU A 382 9.96 -19.66 -87.79
N GLN A 383 9.86 -20.51 -86.76
CA GLN A 383 10.50 -21.83 -86.75
C GLN A 383 9.82 -22.81 -87.72
N GLU A 384 8.51 -22.75 -87.88
CA GLU A 384 7.75 -23.56 -88.84
C GLU A 384 8.08 -23.16 -90.30
N GLU A 385 8.15 -21.86 -90.60
CA GLU A 385 8.63 -21.34 -91.89
C GLU A 385 10.10 -21.76 -92.16
N LEU A 386 10.99 -21.64 -91.18
CA LEU A 386 12.38 -22.12 -91.30
C LEU A 386 12.50 -23.65 -91.45
N ALA A 387 11.52 -24.42 -90.95
CA ALA A 387 11.45 -25.86 -91.17
C ALA A 387 11.02 -26.19 -92.61
N SER A 388 10.04 -25.47 -93.17
CA SER A 388 9.67 -25.58 -94.59
C SER A 388 10.85 -25.27 -95.51
N ILE A 389 11.50 -24.12 -95.31
CA ILE A 389 12.65 -23.68 -96.13
C ILE A 389 13.80 -24.69 -96.08
N LYS A 390 14.00 -25.40 -94.95
CA LYS A 390 14.97 -26.50 -94.84
C LYS A 390 14.55 -27.75 -95.63
N ALA A 391 13.28 -28.11 -95.62
CA ALA A 391 12.77 -29.22 -96.43
C ALA A 391 12.92 -28.94 -97.94
N ASP A 392 12.59 -27.71 -98.36
CA ASP A 392 12.76 -27.26 -99.75
C ASP A 392 14.23 -27.28 -100.19
N ASN A 393 15.17 -26.92 -99.30
CA ASN A 393 16.61 -26.99 -99.58
C ASN A 393 17.14 -28.43 -99.73
N GLU A 394 16.65 -29.40 -98.95
CA GLU A 394 17.00 -30.82 -99.16
C GLU A 394 16.36 -31.39 -100.45
N HIS A 395 15.17 -30.92 -100.83
CA HIS A 395 14.57 -31.23 -102.13
C HIS A 395 15.41 -30.66 -103.30
N LEU A 396 15.95 -29.44 -103.16
CA LEU A 396 16.83 -28.84 -104.16
C LEU A 396 18.19 -29.55 -104.24
N LYS A 397 18.77 -29.99 -103.12
CA LYS A 397 19.98 -30.83 -103.12
C LYS A 397 19.79 -32.15 -103.85
N THR A 398 18.63 -32.81 -103.66
CA THR A 398 18.35 -34.09 -104.31
C THR A 398 18.13 -33.95 -105.82
N ILE A 399 17.52 -32.85 -106.28
CA ILE A 399 17.48 -32.49 -107.72
C ILE A 399 18.89 -32.23 -108.25
N SER A 400 19.65 -31.33 -107.61
CA SER A 400 21.01 -30.97 -108.05
C SER A 400 21.95 -32.17 -108.12
N LYS A 401 21.79 -33.16 -107.23
CA LYS A 401 22.54 -34.42 -107.33
C LYS A 401 22.14 -35.24 -108.55
N HIS A 402 20.84 -35.34 -108.87
CA HIS A 402 20.37 -36.04 -110.05
C HIS A 402 20.86 -35.41 -111.35
N ASP A 403 20.91 -34.07 -111.42
CA ASP A 403 21.44 -33.33 -112.57
C ASP A 403 22.96 -33.54 -112.74
N ASN A 404 23.72 -33.65 -111.65
CA ASN A 404 25.15 -34.00 -111.70
C ASN A 404 25.35 -35.44 -112.18
N ASP A 405 24.62 -36.42 -111.62
CA ASP A 405 24.70 -37.82 -112.02
C ASP A 405 24.31 -38.00 -113.52
N LEU A 406 23.40 -37.17 -114.05
CA LEU A 406 23.04 -37.12 -115.47
C LEU A 406 24.12 -36.45 -116.34
N THR A 407 24.78 -35.41 -115.82
CA THR A 407 25.85 -34.68 -116.51
C THR A 407 27.09 -35.56 -116.70
N ASP A 408 27.52 -36.28 -115.67
CA ASP A 408 28.64 -37.24 -115.76
C ASP A 408 28.34 -38.37 -116.76
N GLY A 409 27.07 -38.84 -116.81
CA GLY A 409 26.63 -39.84 -117.77
C GLY A 409 26.65 -39.36 -119.23
N LEU A 410 26.35 -38.09 -119.47
CA LEU A 410 26.46 -37.47 -120.80
C LEU A 410 27.91 -37.18 -121.18
N GLN A 411 28.75 -36.77 -120.23
CA GLN A 411 30.18 -36.54 -120.45
C GLN A 411 30.92 -37.82 -120.87
N GLN A 412 30.62 -38.97 -120.23
CA GLN A 412 31.19 -40.26 -120.65
C GLN A 412 30.79 -40.69 -122.08
N GLN A 413 29.59 -40.33 -122.55
CA GLN A 413 29.19 -40.58 -123.93
C GLN A 413 29.92 -39.65 -124.91
N LEU A 414 30.18 -38.41 -124.51
CA LEU A 414 30.91 -37.44 -125.33
C LEU A 414 32.38 -37.84 -125.51
N ASP A 415 33.08 -38.26 -124.46
CA ASP A 415 34.50 -38.64 -124.52
C ASP A 415 34.72 -39.89 -125.39
N LEU A 416 33.81 -40.86 -125.37
CA LEU A 416 33.85 -42.04 -126.27
C LEU A 416 33.72 -41.63 -127.74
N VAL A 417 32.78 -40.73 -128.06
CA VAL A 417 32.58 -40.21 -129.42
C VAL A 417 33.75 -39.33 -129.89
N LEU A 418 34.44 -38.64 -128.97
CA LEU A 418 35.67 -37.90 -129.29
C LEU A 418 36.83 -38.85 -129.65
N ILE A 419 37.01 -39.95 -128.93
CA ILE A 419 38.05 -40.96 -129.24
C ILE A 419 37.80 -41.64 -130.59
N GLU A 420 36.54 -41.95 -130.95
CA GLU A 420 36.19 -42.47 -132.29
C GLU A 420 36.36 -41.41 -133.40
N ASN A 421 36.06 -40.14 -133.14
CA ASN A 421 36.35 -39.07 -134.09
C ASN A 421 37.86 -38.86 -134.29
N GLU A 422 38.67 -38.96 -133.24
CA GLU A 422 40.11 -38.74 -133.36
C GLU A 422 40.83 -39.92 -134.03
N SER A 423 40.38 -41.17 -133.84
CA SER A 423 40.91 -42.31 -134.61
C SER A 423 40.55 -42.21 -136.09
N THR A 424 39.27 -41.99 -136.42
CA THR A 424 38.81 -41.86 -137.81
C THR A 424 39.38 -40.62 -138.52
N LYS A 425 39.62 -39.51 -137.81
CA LYS A 425 40.35 -38.34 -138.33
C LYS A 425 41.80 -38.67 -138.67
N ASN A 426 42.52 -39.39 -137.80
CA ASN A 426 43.90 -39.79 -138.08
C ASN A 426 44.01 -40.78 -139.27
N GLU A 427 43.03 -41.67 -139.45
CA GLU A 427 42.94 -42.49 -140.67
C GLU A 427 42.62 -41.65 -141.92
N MET A 428 41.68 -40.71 -141.82
CA MET A 428 41.31 -39.80 -142.91
C MET A 428 42.46 -38.89 -143.35
N ASP A 429 43.26 -38.36 -142.41
CA ASP A 429 44.39 -37.50 -142.74
C ASP A 429 45.61 -38.33 -143.22
N SER A 430 45.77 -39.58 -142.79
CA SER A 430 46.72 -40.53 -143.40
C SER A 430 46.36 -40.86 -144.85
N LEU A 431 45.07 -41.14 -145.12
CA LEU A 431 44.56 -41.39 -146.47
C LEU A 431 44.60 -40.15 -147.36
N ARG A 432 44.37 -38.94 -146.81
CA ARG A 432 44.56 -37.68 -147.55
C ARG A 432 45.99 -37.47 -148.00
N ASN A 433 46.97 -37.65 -147.11
CA ASN A 433 48.38 -37.49 -147.49
C ASN A 433 48.79 -38.46 -148.61
N GLN A 434 48.32 -39.73 -148.56
CA GLN A 434 48.52 -40.68 -149.66
C GLN A 434 47.78 -40.28 -150.95
N LEU A 435 46.58 -39.71 -150.84
CA LEU A 435 45.79 -39.24 -151.99
C LEU A 435 46.39 -37.99 -152.64
N ASP A 436 46.95 -37.08 -151.86
CA ASP A 436 47.58 -35.85 -152.36
C ASP A 436 48.98 -36.12 -152.95
N GLU A 437 49.72 -37.09 -152.41
CA GLU A 437 50.96 -37.59 -153.03
C GLU A 437 50.66 -38.34 -154.34
N MET A 438 49.58 -39.13 -154.40
CA MET A 438 49.03 -39.69 -155.65
C MET A 438 48.61 -38.61 -156.65
N ASN A 439 47.89 -37.57 -156.21
CA ASN A 439 47.45 -36.46 -157.06
C ASN A 439 48.65 -35.66 -157.61
N ALA A 440 49.69 -35.44 -156.81
CA ALA A 440 50.93 -34.82 -157.27
C ALA A 440 51.62 -35.65 -158.35
N GLN A 441 51.71 -36.98 -158.17
CA GLN A 441 52.22 -37.88 -159.22
C GLN A 441 51.33 -37.90 -160.48
N GLN A 442 50.01 -37.85 -160.33
CA GLN A 442 49.07 -37.82 -161.45
C GLN A 442 49.11 -36.49 -162.23
N GLN A 443 49.30 -35.35 -161.55
CA GLN A 443 49.51 -34.05 -162.20
C GLN A 443 50.89 -33.97 -162.88
N ALA A 444 51.93 -34.56 -162.29
CA ALA A 444 53.22 -34.73 -162.97
C ALA A 444 53.06 -35.54 -164.27
N TYR A 445 52.32 -36.67 -164.23
CA TYR A 445 51.99 -37.47 -165.40
C TYR A 445 51.18 -36.70 -166.46
N ALA A 446 50.27 -35.82 -166.03
CA ALA A 446 49.50 -34.95 -166.91
C ALA A 446 50.36 -33.89 -167.63
N SER A 447 51.45 -33.42 -167.01
CA SER A 447 52.42 -32.55 -167.70
C SER A 447 53.17 -33.30 -168.80
N VAL A 448 53.52 -34.58 -168.55
CA VAL A 448 54.22 -35.45 -169.51
C VAL A 448 53.30 -35.78 -170.69
N THR A 449 52.04 -36.16 -170.47
CA THR A 449 51.11 -36.43 -171.58
C THR A 449 50.83 -35.20 -172.44
N ASN A 450 50.70 -34.00 -171.86
CA ASN A 450 50.56 -32.77 -172.64
C ASN A 450 51.82 -32.46 -173.49
N SER A 451 53.03 -32.75 -172.99
CA SER A 451 54.25 -32.68 -173.80
C SER A 451 54.25 -33.70 -174.95
N PHE A 452 53.70 -34.89 -174.70
CA PHE A 452 53.59 -35.97 -175.69
C PHE A 452 52.54 -35.64 -176.77
N GLU A 453 51.41 -35.02 -176.41
CA GLU A 453 50.36 -34.58 -177.34
C GLU A 453 50.88 -33.46 -178.27
N ALA A 454 51.75 -32.57 -177.78
CA ALA A 454 52.45 -31.58 -178.60
C ALA A 454 53.46 -32.21 -179.58
N ILE A 455 54.22 -33.23 -179.15
CA ILE A 455 55.14 -33.99 -180.00
C ILE A 455 54.35 -34.79 -181.06
N LYS A 456 53.26 -35.45 -180.67
CA LYS A 456 52.30 -36.16 -181.54
C LYS A 456 51.71 -35.22 -182.60
N THR A 457 51.40 -33.98 -182.24
CA THR A 457 50.94 -32.94 -183.18
C THR A 457 52.04 -32.50 -184.17
N ARG A 458 53.33 -32.51 -183.75
CA ARG A 458 54.48 -32.36 -184.68
C ARG A 458 54.62 -33.58 -185.61
N CYS A 459 54.55 -34.80 -185.08
CA CYS A 459 54.62 -36.03 -185.87
C CYS A 459 53.48 -36.14 -186.89
N VAL A 460 52.23 -35.79 -186.55
CA VAL A 460 51.11 -35.82 -187.52
C VAL A 460 51.27 -34.78 -188.63
N LYS A 461 51.93 -33.63 -188.39
CA LYS A 461 52.33 -32.71 -189.48
C LYS A 461 53.41 -33.34 -190.37
N HIS A 462 54.39 -34.04 -189.79
CA HIS A 462 55.43 -34.73 -190.55
C HIS A 462 54.89 -35.94 -191.34
N GLN A 463 53.92 -36.66 -190.80
CA GLN A 463 53.27 -37.79 -191.45
C GLN A 463 52.31 -37.32 -192.55
N LYS A 464 51.71 -36.12 -192.44
CA LYS A 464 51.00 -35.49 -193.56
C LYS A 464 51.94 -35.10 -194.71
N SER A 465 53.14 -34.56 -194.44
CA SER A 465 54.11 -34.31 -195.52
C SER A 465 54.66 -35.61 -196.13
N GLU A 466 54.84 -36.66 -195.33
CA GLU A 466 55.24 -38.00 -195.81
C GLU A 466 54.16 -38.67 -196.67
N ILE A 467 52.87 -38.55 -196.30
CA ILE A 467 51.74 -39.05 -197.08
C ILE A 467 51.59 -38.27 -198.39
N GLU A 468 51.79 -36.95 -198.39
CA GLU A 468 51.74 -36.14 -199.62
C GLU A 468 52.90 -36.51 -200.56
N ALA A 469 54.11 -36.70 -200.04
CA ALA A 469 55.25 -37.20 -200.80
C ALA A 469 54.99 -38.62 -201.36
N LYS A 470 54.41 -39.53 -200.56
CA LYS A 470 53.99 -40.87 -201.01
C LYS A 470 52.86 -40.84 -202.04
N ARG A 471 51.98 -39.82 -202.01
CA ARG A 471 50.92 -39.62 -203.00
C ARG A 471 51.47 -39.14 -204.34
N GLN A 472 52.44 -38.22 -204.33
CA GLN A 472 53.18 -37.83 -205.53
C GLN A 472 54.00 -39.00 -206.09
N LEU A 473 54.67 -39.79 -205.25
CA LEU A 473 55.30 -41.04 -205.66
C LEU A 473 54.30 -42.04 -206.27
N GLY A 474 53.06 -42.08 -205.77
CA GLY A 474 51.97 -42.85 -206.34
C GLY A 474 51.63 -42.45 -207.77
N VAL A 475 51.52 -41.14 -208.05
CA VAL A 475 51.30 -40.61 -209.40
C VAL A 475 52.47 -40.98 -210.33
N TYR A 476 53.71 -40.81 -209.89
CA TYR A 476 54.88 -41.24 -210.68
C TYR A 476 54.93 -42.75 -210.90
N LYS A 477 54.54 -43.56 -209.92
CA LYS A 477 54.48 -45.02 -210.05
C LYS A 477 53.37 -45.47 -211.01
N GLN A 478 52.25 -44.76 -211.04
CA GLN A 478 51.17 -45.01 -212.00
C GLN A 478 51.60 -44.61 -213.42
N PHE A 479 52.24 -43.45 -213.57
CA PHE A 479 52.85 -42.99 -214.83
C PHE A 479 53.93 -43.95 -215.35
N ILE A 480 54.77 -44.50 -214.45
CA ILE A 480 55.75 -45.55 -214.78
C ILE A 480 55.05 -46.85 -215.20
N ASN A 481 53.96 -47.26 -214.54
CA ASN A 481 53.20 -48.45 -214.94
C ASN A 481 52.50 -48.27 -216.30
N ASP A 482 51.99 -47.08 -216.60
CA ASP A 482 51.39 -46.76 -217.90
C ASP A 482 52.47 -46.73 -219.00
N LEU A 483 53.65 -46.13 -218.74
CA LEU A 483 54.81 -46.21 -219.63
C LEU A 483 55.32 -47.65 -219.79
N GLN A 484 55.28 -48.49 -218.75
CA GLN A 484 55.66 -49.90 -218.84
C GLN A 484 54.63 -50.71 -219.64
N ARG A 485 53.33 -50.40 -219.56
CA ARG A 485 52.31 -51.00 -220.44
C ARG A 485 52.50 -50.54 -221.89
N GLU A 486 52.81 -49.26 -222.12
CA GLU A 486 53.10 -48.73 -223.46
C GLU A 486 54.37 -49.36 -224.05
N ILE A 487 55.42 -49.55 -223.25
CA ILE A 487 56.61 -50.33 -223.62
C ILE A 487 56.27 -51.81 -223.87
N GLN A 488 55.34 -52.41 -223.12
CA GLN A 488 54.91 -53.81 -223.31
C GLN A 488 54.06 -54.00 -224.58
N GLU A 489 53.17 -53.07 -224.93
CA GLU A 489 52.40 -53.13 -226.18
C GLU A 489 53.24 -52.72 -227.41
N LEU A 490 54.21 -51.82 -227.26
CA LEU A 490 55.24 -51.58 -228.28
C LEU A 490 56.17 -52.79 -228.42
N THR A 491 56.41 -53.53 -227.33
CA THR A 491 57.08 -54.84 -227.32
C THR A 491 56.26 -55.89 -228.06
N GLU A 492 54.94 -55.97 -227.91
CA GLU A 492 54.13 -56.94 -228.68
C GLU A 492 53.89 -56.51 -230.14
N ARG A 493 53.90 -55.20 -230.44
CA ARG A 493 53.91 -54.67 -231.82
C ARG A 493 55.24 -54.88 -232.54
N LEU A 494 56.36 -54.84 -231.83
CA LEU A 494 57.61 -55.42 -232.33
C LEU A 494 57.40 -56.93 -232.48
N ALA A 495 57.02 -57.62 -231.41
CA ALA A 495 56.53 -59.00 -231.30
C ALA A 495 56.17 -59.69 -232.63
N ALA A 496 55.04 -59.27 -233.21
CA ALA A 496 54.49 -59.85 -234.43
C ALA A 496 55.22 -59.43 -235.73
N GLY A 497 55.92 -58.29 -235.74
CA GLY A 497 56.59 -57.72 -236.91
C GLY A 497 57.78 -58.52 -237.46
N ALA A 498 58.38 -59.43 -236.69
CA ALA A 498 59.44 -60.32 -237.19
C ALA A 498 58.90 -61.57 -237.87
N GLU A 499 57.67 -62.01 -237.60
CA GLU A 499 57.11 -63.19 -238.28
C GLU A 499 56.65 -62.87 -239.72
N GLU A 500 56.37 -61.61 -240.04
CA GLU A 500 56.36 -61.17 -241.45
C GLU A 500 57.77 -61.25 -242.08
N TYR A 501 58.82 -60.94 -241.31
CA TYR A 501 60.19 -60.85 -241.82
C TYR A 501 60.89 -62.21 -241.99
N LYS A 502 60.58 -63.21 -241.15
CA LYS A 502 61.25 -64.51 -241.18
C LYS A 502 60.89 -65.35 -242.41
N THR A 503 59.62 -65.39 -242.81
CA THR A 503 59.17 -66.31 -243.87
C THR A 503 59.01 -65.66 -245.26
N LEU A 504 59.28 -64.35 -245.39
CA LEU A 504 59.63 -63.77 -246.69
C LEU A 504 60.98 -64.33 -247.21
N SER A 505 61.82 -64.88 -246.32
CA SER A 505 63.18 -65.38 -246.61
C SER A 505 63.23 -66.66 -247.49
N ARG A 506 62.09 -67.32 -247.78
CA ARG A 506 62.03 -68.47 -248.72
C ARG A 506 61.32 -68.20 -250.05
N LYS A 507 61.22 -66.92 -250.45
CA LYS A 507 60.57 -66.45 -251.69
C LYS A 507 60.97 -67.23 -252.97
N TYR A 508 62.20 -67.73 -253.08
CA TYR A 508 62.75 -68.35 -254.30
C TYR A 508 63.62 -69.62 -254.08
N ALA A 509 63.03 -70.63 -253.45
CA ALA A 509 63.45 -72.04 -253.60
C ALA A 509 62.22 -72.89 -254.02
N VAL A 510 61.64 -72.59 -255.19
CA VAL A 510 61.77 -73.41 -256.41
C VAL A 510 61.16 -74.82 -256.27
N LEU A 511 60.02 -75.01 -256.94
CA LEU A 511 59.48 -76.28 -257.45
C LEU A 511 59.63 -77.55 -256.56
N GLY A 512 58.78 -77.68 -255.54
CA GLY A 512 58.18 -78.98 -255.19
C GLY A 512 58.13 -79.38 -253.71
N ARG A 513 56.90 -79.47 -253.18
CA ARG A 513 56.46 -80.25 -251.98
C ARG A 513 56.95 -79.74 -250.59
N SER A 514 56.01 -79.21 -249.79
CA SER A 514 55.91 -79.31 -248.30
C SER A 514 56.89 -78.59 -247.29
N LYS A 515 56.39 -77.51 -246.63
CA LYS A 515 56.46 -77.09 -245.16
C LYS A 515 57.80 -76.70 -244.39
N GLU A 516 57.66 -75.94 -243.25
CA GLU A 516 58.48 -75.80 -241.96
C GLU A 516 59.52 -74.62 -241.61
N MET A 517 59.51 -74.09 -240.33
CA MET A 517 60.51 -73.32 -239.42
C MET A 517 60.29 -71.81 -238.89
N ASP A 518 60.98 -71.29 -237.79
CA ASP A 518 60.46 -70.34 -236.68
C ASP A 518 61.46 -69.31 -235.84
N GLN A 519 61.01 -68.27 -235.03
CA GLN A 519 61.52 -67.50 -233.76
C GLN A 519 62.29 -66.05 -233.56
N SER A 520 62.02 -65.24 -232.46
CA SER A 520 62.88 -64.26 -231.56
C SER A 520 62.87 -62.65 -231.56
N TYR A 521 63.15 -61.87 -230.42
CA TYR A 521 63.11 -60.32 -230.28
C TYR A 521 63.52 -59.44 -228.96
N ILE A 522 63.79 -58.07 -229.07
CA ILE A 522 63.50 -56.80 -228.17
C ILE A 522 64.55 -55.98 -227.27
N THR A 523 64.24 -54.73 -226.76
CA THR A 523 65.11 -53.49 -226.43
C THR A 523 64.79 -52.59 -225.14
N THR A 524 65.54 -51.49 -224.78
CA THR A 524 65.39 -50.60 -223.53
C THR A 524 66.15 -49.19 -223.50
N THR A 525 65.91 -48.25 -222.52
CA THR A 525 66.76 -47.02 -222.18
C THR A 525 66.60 -46.34 -220.74
N VAL A 526 67.31 -45.21 -220.40
CA VAL A 526 68.03 -44.89 -219.09
C VAL A 526 68.09 -43.38 -218.61
N ASN A 527 68.34 -43.05 -217.29
CA ASN A 527 69.20 -41.90 -216.75
C ASN A 527 69.36 -41.71 -215.17
N GLU A 528 70.24 -40.77 -214.69
CA GLU A 528 70.85 -40.60 -213.30
C GLU A 528 71.14 -39.07 -212.91
N PRO A 529 71.98 -38.55 -211.93
CA PRO A 529 72.57 -38.96 -210.60
C PRO A 529 72.78 -37.89 -209.41
N VAL A 530 72.84 -38.34 -208.11
CA VAL A 530 73.77 -38.07 -206.92
C VAL A 530 74.32 -36.65 -206.40
N GLN A 531 74.36 -36.42 -205.04
CA GLN A 531 75.50 -35.95 -204.10
C GLN A 531 75.32 -34.83 -202.98
N LYS A 532 76.07 -34.96 -201.84
CA LYS A 532 76.54 -33.98 -200.76
C LYS A 532 75.85 -33.91 -199.34
N GLN A 533 76.32 -33.06 -198.39
CA GLN A 533 76.80 -33.49 -197.02
C GLN A 533 76.58 -32.50 -195.79
N GLU A 534 75.90 -32.93 -194.67
CA GLU A 534 75.82 -32.39 -193.23
C GLU A 534 74.93 -31.11 -192.89
N GLU A 535 74.35 -30.71 -191.69
CA GLU A 535 74.08 -31.14 -190.25
C GLU A 535 73.01 -30.21 -189.47
N SER A 536 72.34 -30.55 -188.31
CA SER A 536 71.48 -29.63 -187.40
C SER A 536 70.90 -30.16 -186.02
N VAL A 537 70.56 -29.33 -184.96
CA VAL A 537 70.09 -29.80 -183.56
C VAL A 537 68.84 -29.18 -182.74
N PRO A 538 68.89 -28.20 -181.76
CA PRO A 538 68.17 -28.20 -180.41
C PRO A 538 66.99 -27.16 -180.16
N SER A 539 66.33 -26.82 -178.99
CA SER A 539 66.49 -26.87 -177.47
C SER A 539 65.14 -26.78 -176.57
N LEU A 540 65.09 -26.16 -175.34
CA LEU A 540 64.04 -26.21 -174.21
C LEU A 540 63.76 -24.82 -173.47
N PHE A 541 63.06 -24.51 -172.32
CA PHE A 541 62.33 -25.12 -171.13
C PHE A 541 61.36 -24.08 -170.35
N ASN A 542 60.68 -24.34 -169.18
CA ASN A 542 59.70 -23.42 -168.45
C ASN A 542 59.35 -23.65 -166.89
N THR A 543 58.62 -22.73 -166.16
CA THR A 543 58.05 -22.76 -164.72
C THR A 543 56.67 -21.99 -164.56
N TYR A 544 55.92 -21.63 -163.46
CA TYR A 544 55.85 -21.61 -161.92
C TYR A 544 54.32 -21.53 -161.45
N GLU A 545 53.64 -21.15 -160.31
CA GLU A 545 53.69 -20.54 -158.89
C GLU A 545 52.29 -20.88 -158.15
N HIS A 546 51.63 -20.46 -157.01
CA HIS A 546 51.61 -19.58 -155.76
C HIS A 546 50.51 -20.17 -154.74
N ARG A 547 49.77 -19.68 -153.66
CA ARG A 547 49.45 -18.54 -152.67
C ARG A 547 48.46 -19.11 -151.52
N GLN A 548 47.81 -18.57 -150.43
CA GLN A 548 47.61 -17.39 -149.48
C GLN A 548 46.95 -17.94 -148.11
N ASN A 549 46.25 -17.39 -147.06
CA ASN A 549 45.61 -16.15 -146.43
C ASN A 549 45.36 -16.40 -144.84
N GLU A 550 44.57 -15.82 -143.87
CA GLU A 550 43.53 -14.71 -143.68
C GLU A 550 43.35 -13.96 -142.25
N PRO A 551 42.59 -14.33 -141.15
CA PRO A 551 41.96 -13.40 -140.10
C PRO A 551 42.23 -13.75 -138.56
N SER A 552 41.60 -13.37 -137.38
CA SER A 552 40.47 -12.58 -136.74
C SER A 552 40.75 -12.39 -135.16
N LEU A 553 39.98 -11.96 -134.10
CA LEU A 553 38.80 -11.08 -133.69
C LEU A 553 38.61 -10.90 -132.11
N GLN A 554 37.87 -9.88 -131.58
CA GLN A 554 37.22 -9.67 -130.19
C GLN A 554 38.09 -9.59 -128.88
N ALA A 555 37.70 -9.30 -127.58
CA ALA A 555 36.62 -8.65 -126.71
C ALA A 555 37.14 -8.61 -125.20
N SER A 556 36.60 -8.16 -124.01
CA SER A 556 35.55 -7.29 -123.31
C SER A 556 35.98 -7.17 -121.76
N LEU A 557 35.38 -6.61 -120.66
CA LEU A 557 34.17 -5.87 -120.15
C LEU A 557 34.51 -4.97 -118.87
N VAL A 558 33.62 -4.58 -117.89
CA VAL A 558 33.82 -3.39 -116.96
C VAL A 558 33.24 -3.37 -115.48
N ASP A 559 34.11 -2.98 -114.52
CA ASP A 559 34.10 -2.15 -113.23
C ASP A 559 32.79 -1.71 -112.46
N ILE A 560 32.72 -1.01 -111.28
CA ILE A 560 33.63 -0.22 -110.38
C ILE A 560 33.11 0.00 -108.89
N ASP A 561 33.94 0.54 -107.96
CA ASP A 561 33.73 1.13 -106.58
C ASP A 561 33.06 0.31 -105.42
N GLY A 562 33.39 0.61 -104.14
CA GLY A 562 32.83 -0.13 -102.98
C GLY A 562 33.00 0.46 -101.56
N GLU A 563 32.00 0.21 -100.69
CA GLU A 563 31.95 0.61 -99.27
C GLU A 563 32.24 -0.56 -98.31
N VAL A 564 32.75 -0.27 -97.10
CA VAL A 564 32.98 -1.29 -96.06
C VAL A 564 31.76 -1.42 -95.15
N CYS A 565 31.01 -2.50 -95.35
CA CYS A 565 29.74 -2.75 -94.67
C CYS A 565 29.86 -3.57 -93.37
N ALA A 566 31.02 -4.12 -93.00
CA ALA A 566 31.19 -4.92 -91.78
C ALA A 566 32.53 -4.73 -91.07
N CYS A 567 32.55 -4.97 -89.74
CA CYS A 567 33.75 -5.01 -88.92
C CYS A 567 34.50 -6.34 -89.13
N PRO A 568 35.78 -6.34 -89.58
CA PRO A 568 36.50 -7.56 -89.90
C PRO A 568 36.92 -8.41 -88.67
N MET A 569 36.79 -7.86 -87.45
CA MET A 569 37.20 -8.55 -86.21
C MET A 569 36.07 -9.34 -85.54
N CYS A 570 34.81 -9.01 -85.82
CA CYS A 570 33.63 -9.64 -85.22
C CYS A 570 32.50 -9.94 -86.22
N TYR A 571 32.69 -9.59 -87.50
CA TYR A 571 31.72 -9.75 -88.59
C TYR A 571 30.37 -9.04 -88.37
N TRP A 572 30.32 -8.06 -87.46
CA TRP A 572 29.14 -7.21 -87.29
C TRP A 572 29.00 -6.23 -88.45
N GLU A 573 27.85 -6.24 -89.11
CA GLU A 573 27.52 -5.29 -90.18
C GLU A 573 27.24 -3.90 -89.60
N PHE A 574 27.87 -2.89 -90.18
CA PHE A 574 27.71 -1.49 -89.78
C PHE A 574 26.43 -0.92 -90.40
N PRO A 575 25.52 -0.32 -89.60
CA PRO A 575 24.36 0.38 -90.13
C PRO A 575 24.74 1.45 -91.16
N GLU A 576 23.94 1.59 -92.23
CA GLU A 576 24.18 2.51 -93.35
C GLU A 576 24.38 3.98 -92.91
N ASN A 577 23.76 4.35 -91.79
CA ASN A 577 23.82 5.67 -91.18
C ASN A 577 24.90 5.83 -90.10
N MET A 578 25.80 4.86 -89.92
CA MET A 578 26.92 4.91 -88.97
C MET A 578 28.11 5.68 -89.57
N THR A 579 28.53 6.76 -88.93
CA THR A 579 29.64 7.61 -89.42
C THR A 579 30.98 6.87 -89.44
N LEU A 580 31.88 7.27 -90.35
CA LEU A 580 33.17 6.60 -90.56
C LEU A 580 34.01 6.52 -89.27
N ASP A 581 34.01 7.58 -88.47
CA ASP A 581 34.70 7.63 -87.18
C ASP A 581 34.10 6.67 -86.15
N ALA A 582 32.78 6.46 -86.17
CA ALA A 582 32.12 5.47 -85.31
C ALA A 582 32.41 4.04 -85.76
N LYS A 583 32.42 3.76 -87.08
CA LYS A 583 32.87 2.47 -87.64
C LYS A 583 34.31 2.15 -87.19
N LYS A 584 35.18 3.17 -87.19
CA LYS A 584 36.57 3.06 -86.73
C LYS A 584 36.71 2.85 -85.23
N LEU A 585 36.00 3.63 -84.40
CA LEU A 585 36.02 3.49 -82.94
C LEU A 585 35.57 2.09 -82.48
N HIS A 586 34.62 1.47 -83.19
CA HIS A 586 34.20 0.09 -82.95
C HIS A 586 35.32 -0.93 -83.25
N ILE A 587 36.11 -0.73 -84.31
CA ILE A 587 37.27 -1.57 -84.64
C ILE A 587 38.38 -1.39 -83.60
N ASP A 588 38.68 -0.15 -83.19
CA ASP A 588 39.71 0.14 -82.19
C ASP A 588 39.38 -0.51 -80.82
N HIS A 589 38.09 -0.66 -80.48
CA HIS A 589 37.63 -1.36 -79.28
C HIS A 589 37.85 -2.89 -79.27
N HIS A 590 38.26 -3.49 -80.40
CA HIS A 590 38.70 -4.89 -80.46
C HIS A 590 40.21 -5.06 -80.23
N PHE A 591 40.97 -3.97 -80.06
CA PHE A 591 42.42 -3.96 -79.82
C PHE A 591 42.81 -3.36 -78.45
N ALA A 592 41.84 -3.16 -77.55
CA ALA A 592 42.00 -2.63 -76.20
C ALA A 592 41.39 -3.57 -75.15
#